data_AF-A0A8J8TGA9-F1
#
_entry.id   AF-A0A8J8TGA9-F1
#
_cell.length_a   1.000
_cell.length_b   1.000
_cell.length_c   1.000
_cell.angle_alpha   90.00
_cell.angle_beta   90.00
_cell.angle_gamma   90.00
#
_symmetry.space_group_name_H-M   'P 1'
#
loop_
_entity.id
_entity.type
_entity.pdbx_description
1 polymer ?
#
loop_
_entity_poly.entity_id
_entity_poly.type
_entity_poly.pdbx_seq_one_letter_code
_entity_poly.pdbx_strand_id
1 'polypeptide(L)'
;MPDYRSPFTVMVPGLVDLWQFIHENYASKPLQELLNPAISIASNGFMVGRSLHHAIVSSFKLSEDWQKVYGNKRFSDEIRLNRMARILKHISRDPREFYDGKIAEDLVKGLRERGVPVSYEDFKEFHGEKVTPLKSTYKGYTLYELPPNSQGLTTLELLKMIELTDINKMPYNDIGRINEHVRLSALAYEDRNKYVADPRFASVPVEKLLSESYISNKLSEYGIEVKVSSHGDTTFFTVTDGENEVGFIQSLFYPFGSGIVVEEIPFNNRGAGFTEGINKPEPRKRPLHTLSVLLAENDNERLIIGCAGGDLRPQIHAEVLEYYVDYKMEIDEAVYAPRFMYLGNKVIAEKRDISKSSMILITLMPNI
;
A
#
# COMPACT_ATOMS: atom_id res chain seq x y z
N MET A 1 6.99 15.89 13.67
CA MET A 1 6.39 14.65 13.11
C MET A 1 5.58 13.99 14.21
N PRO A 2 4.46 13.32 13.90
CA PRO A 2 3.82 12.42 14.85
C PRO A 2 4.80 11.32 15.27
N ASP A 3 4.70 10.84 16.51
CA ASP A 3 5.42 9.64 16.91
C ASP A 3 4.74 8.42 16.26
N TYR A 4 5.42 7.84 15.27
CA TYR A 4 5.00 6.65 14.53
C TYR A 4 4.77 5.41 15.41
N ARG A 5 5.23 5.39 16.67
CA ARG A 5 5.01 4.30 17.64
C ARG A 5 4.01 4.67 18.75
N SER A 6 3.42 5.86 18.68
CA SER A 6 2.38 6.30 19.63
C SER A 6 1.11 5.45 19.50
N PRO A 7 0.43 5.09 20.61
CA PRO A 7 -0.84 4.36 20.56
C PRO A 7 -1.94 5.08 19.79
N PHE A 8 -1.87 6.42 19.66
CA PHE A 8 -2.80 7.21 18.85
C PHE A 8 -2.70 6.98 17.33
N THR A 9 -1.72 6.19 16.88
CA THR A 9 -1.55 5.82 15.46
C THR A 9 -2.26 4.53 15.06
N VAL A 10 -2.78 3.76 16.03
CA VAL A 10 -3.45 2.47 15.74
C VAL A 10 -4.86 2.70 15.21
N MET A 11 -5.13 2.21 14.00
CA MET A 11 -6.48 2.14 13.43
C MET A 11 -7.05 0.72 13.56
N VAL A 12 -8.37 0.56 13.52
CA VAL A 12 -9.03 -0.76 13.49
C VAL A 12 -8.56 -1.56 12.26
N PRO A 13 -8.08 -2.81 12.39
CA PRO A 13 -7.55 -3.57 11.25
C PRO A 13 -8.67 -4.13 10.35
N GLY A 14 -8.76 -3.64 9.11
CA GLY A 14 -9.80 -4.07 8.15
C GLY A 14 -9.53 -5.36 7.35
N LEU A 15 -8.43 -6.06 7.62
CA LEU A 15 -7.98 -7.19 6.78
C LEU A 15 -8.87 -8.43 6.89
N VAL A 16 -9.43 -8.71 8.07
CA VAL A 16 -10.25 -9.91 8.31
C VAL A 16 -11.64 -9.76 7.69
N ASP A 17 -12.21 -8.55 7.71
CA ASP A 17 -13.47 -8.22 7.03
C ASP A 17 -13.31 -8.29 5.50
N LEU A 18 -12.14 -7.88 4.96
CA LEU A 18 -11.81 -8.09 3.55
C LEU A 18 -11.67 -9.59 3.20
N TRP A 19 -11.10 -10.42 4.07
CA TRP A 19 -11.07 -11.87 3.88
C TRP A 19 -12.48 -12.49 3.88
N GLN A 20 -13.37 -12.01 4.76
CA GLN A 20 -14.78 -12.41 4.79
C GLN A 20 -15.46 -12.06 3.47
N PHE A 21 -15.39 -10.80 3.04
CA PHE A 21 -15.98 -10.33 1.79
C PHE A 21 -15.49 -11.13 0.58
N ILE A 22 -14.18 -11.40 0.48
CA ILE A 22 -13.63 -12.19 -0.62
C ILE A 22 -14.11 -13.65 -0.56
N HIS A 23 -14.16 -14.25 0.63
CA HIS A 23 -14.65 -15.62 0.79
C HIS A 23 -16.13 -15.77 0.42
N GLU A 24 -16.97 -14.84 0.85
CA GLU A 24 -18.42 -14.86 0.59
C GLU A 24 -18.79 -14.59 -0.87
N ASN A 25 -17.95 -13.87 -1.63
CA ASN A 25 -18.28 -13.44 -3.00
C ASN A 25 -17.51 -14.18 -4.10
N TYR A 26 -16.31 -14.71 -3.82
CA TYR A 26 -15.40 -15.24 -4.86
C TYR A 26 -14.66 -16.53 -4.51
N ALA A 27 -14.74 -17.07 -3.28
CA ALA A 27 -14.01 -18.30 -2.94
C ALA A 27 -14.79 -19.58 -3.24
N SER A 28 -14.12 -20.55 -3.86
CA SER A 28 -14.63 -21.89 -4.13
C SER A 28 -14.31 -22.93 -3.04
N LYS A 29 -13.62 -22.52 -1.96
CA LYS A 29 -13.13 -23.39 -0.89
C LYS A 29 -13.45 -22.83 0.50
N PRO A 30 -13.74 -23.69 1.51
CA PRO A 30 -14.01 -23.24 2.87
C PRO A 30 -12.82 -22.49 3.49
N LEU A 31 -13.09 -21.39 4.19
CA LEU A 31 -12.07 -20.57 4.86
C LEU A 31 -11.21 -21.36 5.86
N GLN A 32 -11.75 -22.45 6.44
CA GLN A 32 -11.02 -23.39 7.29
C GLN A 32 -9.86 -24.05 6.53
N GLU A 33 -10.05 -24.41 5.25
CA GLU A 33 -8.98 -24.97 4.41
C GLU A 33 -7.98 -23.89 4.03
N LEU A 34 -8.47 -22.72 3.60
CA LEU A 34 -7.65 -21.59 3.13
C LEU A 34 -6.72 -21.02 4.21
N LEU A 35 -7.16 -20.96 5.47
CA LEU A 35 -6.35 -20.47 6.59
C LEU A 35 -5.54 -21.58 7.30
N ASN A 36 -5.79 -22.86 7.04
CA ASN A 36 -5.06 -23.96 7.68
C ASN A 36 -3.53 -23.89 7.48
N PRO A 37 -2.96 -23.52 6.31
CA PRO A 37 -1.52 -23.31 6.15
C PRO A 37 -0.97 -22.24 7.12
N ALA A 38 -1.67 -21.11 7.27
CA ALA A 38 -1.25 -20.03 8.17
C ALA A 38 -1.35 -20.44 9.65
N ILE A 39 -2.42 -21.14 10.03
CA ILE A 39 -2.61 -21.71 11.39
C ILE A 39 -1.49 -22.72 11.71
N SER A 40 -1.15 -23.58 10.74
CA SER A 40 -0.08 -24.57 10.86
C SER A 40 1.29 -23.91 11.05
N ILE A 41 1.63 -22.92 10.21
CA ILE A 41 2.90 -22.17 10.31
C ILE A 41 2.99 -21.42 11.66
N ALA A 42 1.90 -20.81 12.12
CA ALA A 42 1.88 -20.08 13.39
C ALA A 42 2.05 -21.00 14.61
N SER A 43 1.45 -22.20 14.62
CA SER A 43 1.50 -23.13 15.76
C SER A 43 2.74 -24.05 15.77
N ASN A 44 3.11 -24.60 14.61
CA ASN A 44 4.31 -25.43 14.47
C ASN A 44 5.60 -24.61 14.47
N GLY A 45 5.51 -23.33 14.11
CA GLY A 45 6.62 -22.39 14.07
C GLY A 45 7.32 -22.32 12.72
N PHE A 46 8.13 -21.27 12.57
CA PHE A 46 8.92 -21.01 11.36
C PHE A 46 10.27 -20.36 11.69
N MET A 47 11.22 -20.50 10.76
CA MET A 47 12.55 -19.92 10.89
C MET A 47 12.58 -18.47 10.38
N VAL A 48 13.24 -17.58 11.10
CA VAL A 48 13.34 -16.16 10.75
C VAL A 48 14.19 -15.96 9.50
N GLY A 49 13.52 -15.66 8.38
CA GLY A 49 14.14 -15.28 7.11
C GLY A 49 14.80 -13.90 7.15
N ARG A 50 15.66 -13.61 6.16
CA ARG A 50 16.50 -12.39 6.12
C ARG A 50 15.71 -11.07 6.23
N SER A 51 14.56 -10.96 5.58
CA SER A 51 13.73 -9.74 5.64
C SER A 51 13.22 -9.48 7.07
N LEU A 52 12.62 -10.51 7.70
CA LEU A 52 12.17 -10.42 9.08
C LEU A 52 13.32 -10.15 10.05
N HIS A 53 14.50 -10.75 9.85
CA HIS A 53 15.67 -10.46 10.67
C HIS A 53 16.08 -8.98 10.60
N HIS A 54 16.17 -8.41 9.40
CA HIS A 54 16.48 -6.97 9.24
C HIS A 54 15.42 -6.09 9.88
N ALA A 55 14.12 -6.42 9.71
CA ALA A 55 13.03 -5.68 10.33
C ALA A 55 13.07 -5.71 11.87
N ILE A 56 13.49 -6.84 12.46
CA ILE A 56 13.67 -6.98 13.92
C ILE A 56 14.86 -6.14 14.40
N VAL A 57 16.01 -6.24 13.72
CA VAL A 57 17.22 -5.47 14.08
C VAL A 57 16.99 -3.96 13.93
N SER A 58 16.25 -3.50 12.93
CA SER A 58 15.88 -2.08 12.78
C SER A 58 14.81 -1.61 13.78
N SER A 59 14.21 -2.54 14.55
CA SER A 59 13.11 -2.28 15.49
C SER A 59 13.48 -2.59 16.95
N PHE A 60 14.76 -2.70 17.30
CA PHE A 60 15.26 -3.22 18.58
C PHE A 60 14.80 -2.52 19.88
N LYS A 61 14.01 -1.43 19.81
CA LYS A 61 13.49 -0.67 20.96
C LYS A 61 11.95 -0.60 21.04
N LEU A 62 11.21 -1.51 20.39
CA LEU A 62 9.75 -1.58 20.52
C LEU A 62 9.32 -2.20 21.88
N SER A 63 8.00 -2.19 22.11
CA SER A 63 7.34 -2.50 23.40
C SER A 63 7.75 -3.84 24.02
N GLU A 64 7.60 -3.99 25.34
CA GLU A 64 7.95 -5.23 26.06
C GLU A 64 7.25 -6.47 25.48
N ASP A 65 6.01 -6.34 25.00
CA ASP A 65 5.28 -7.45 24.35
C ASP A 65 5.81 -7.77 22.96
N TRP A 66 6.29 -6.77 22.20
CA TRP A 66 7.07 -7.02 20.98
C TRP A 66 8.40 -7.70 21.31
N GLN A 67 9.08 -7.32 22.40
CA GLN A 67 10.34 -7.94 22.83
C GLN A 67 10.14 -9.42 23.20
N LYS A 68 9.01 -9.78 23.85
CA LYS A 68 8.66 -11.18 24.18
C LYS A 68 8.50 -12.08 22.96
N VAL A 69 8.00 -11.55 21.84
CA VAL A 69 7.76 -12.33 20.61
C VAL A 69 8.95 -12.29 19.65
N TYR A 70 9.53 -11.10 19.43
CA TYR A 70 10.50 -10.86 18.36
C TYR A 70 11.87 -10.37 18.85
N GLY A 71 11.96 -9.76 20.03
CA GLY A 71 13.04 -8.81 20.38
C GLY A 71 14.47 -9.30 20.25
N ASN A 72 14.72 -10.58 20.52
CA ASN A 72 16.06 -11.19 20.46
C ASN A 72 16.28 -12.08 19.23
N LYS A 73 15.30 -12.19 18.32
CA LYS A 73 15.28 -13.20 17.26
C LYS A 73 16.19 -12.85 16.09
N ARG A 74 17.13 -13.75 15.79
CA ARG A 74 18.14 -13.64 14.74
C ARG A 74 17.73 -14.43 13.49
N PHE A 75 18.45 -14.24 12.39
CA PHE A 75 18.30 -15.09 11.21
C PHE A 75 18.46 -16.58 11.57
N SER A 76 17.53 -17.41 11.10
CA SER A 76 17.39 -18.84 11.44
C SER A 76 17.00 -19.17 12.89
N ASP A 77 16.63 -18.22 13.73
CA ASP A 77 15.93 -18.53 14.99
C ASP A 77 14.48 -18.98 14.69
N GLU A 78 13.94 -19.88 15.50
CA GLU A 78 12.54 -20.32 15.42
C GLU A 78 11.60 -19.34 16.15
N ILE A 79 10.47 -19.00 15.53
CA ILE A 79 9.34 -18.28 16.15
C ILE A 79 8.09 -19.17 16.11
N ARG A 80 7.34 -19.21 17.21
CA ARG A 80 5.98 -19.77 17.31
C ARG A 80 5.02 -18.69 17.79
N LEU A 81 3.81 -18.69 17.25
CA LEU A 81 2.76 -17.70 17.50
C LEU A 81 1.45 -18.45 17.87
N ASN A 82 1.43 -19.06 19.06
CA ASN A 82 0.35 -19.93 19.51
C ASN A 82 -0.97 -19.19 19.80
N ARG A 83 -0.92 -17.93 20.25
CA ARG A 83 -2.11 -17.07 20.41
C ARG A 83 -2.63 -16.63 19.05
N MET A 84 -1.74 -16.25 18.12
CA MET A 84 -2.12 -15.93 16.74
C MET A 84 -2.74 -17.16 16.04
N ALA A 85 -2.18 -18.35 16.20
CA ALA A 85 -2.72 -19.59 15.64
C ALA A 85 -4.13 -19.92 16.17
N ARG A 86 -4.39 -19.67 17.47
CA ARG A 86 -5.74 -19.74 18.05
C ARG A 86 -6.68 -18.72 17.41
N ILE A 87 -6.26 -17.45 17.29
CA ILE A 87 -7.09 -16.39 16.69
C ILE A 87 -7.42 -16.71 15.22
N LEU A 88 -6.44 -17.10 14.42
CA LEU A 88 -6.65 -17.54 13.03
C LEU A 88 -7.60 -18.73 12.94
N LYS A 89 -7.56 -19.68 13.90
CA LYS A 89 -8.49 -20.81 13.97
C LYS A 89 -9.93 -20.39 14.31
N HIS A 90 -10.13 -19.32 15.09
CA HIS A 90 -11.45 -18.73 15.31
C HIS A 90 -11.94 -18.00 14.05
N ILE A 91 -11.13 -17.09 13.48
CA ILE A 91 -11.39 -16.38 12.21
C ILE A 91 -11.76 -17.36 11.08
N SER A 92 -11.08 -18.51 11.01
CA SER A 92 -11.34 -19.52 9.96
C SER A 92 -12.73 -20.18 10.03
N ARG A 93 -13.43 -20.04 11.16
CA ARG A 93 -14.80 -20.53 11.36
C ARG A 93 -15.82 -19.41 11.18
N ASP A 94 -15.51 -18.27 11.78
CA ASP A 94 -16.29 -17.04 11.68
C ASP A 94 -15.32 -15.85 11.74
N PRO A 95 -15.10 -15.13 10.61
CA PRO A 95 -14.27 -13.92 10.58
C PRO A 95 -14.78 -12.82 11.51
N ARG A 96 -16.09 -12.79 11.77
CA ARG A 96 -16.74 -11.76 12.58
C ARG A 96 -16.34 -11.82 14.04
N GLU A 97 -15.89 -12.98 14.55
CA GLU A 97 -15.33 -13.11 15.90
C GLU A 97 -14.20 -12.09 16.19
N PHE A 98 -13.44 -11.68 15.17
CA PHE A 98 -12.37 -10.68 15.28
C PHE A 98 -12.89 -9.25 15.55
N TYR A 99 -14.15 -8.96 15.22
CA TYR A 99 -14.76 -7.63 15.30
C TYR A 99 -15.85 -7.52 16.37
N ASP A 100 -16.68 -8.55 16.56
CA ASP A 100 -17.77 -8.54 17.56
C ASP A 100 -17.94 -9.87 18.33
N GLY A 101 -16.94 -10.75 18.29
CA GLY A 101 -16.84 -11.92 19.16
C GLY A 101 -15.88 -11.74 20.33
N LYS A 102 -15.60 -12.85 21.03
CA LYS A 102 -14.73 -12.84 22.21
C LYS A 102 -13.28 -12.41 21.89
N ILE A 103 -12.81 -12.67 20.66
CA ILE A 103 -11.50 -12.20 20.20
C ILE A 103 -11.45 -10.67 20.15
N ALA A 104 -12.51 -10.01 19.67
CA ALA A 104 -12.60 -8.55 19.66
C ALA A 104 -12.52 -7.95 21.08
N GLU A 105 -13.22 -8.52 22.06
CA GLU A 105 -13.12 -8.07 23.47
C GLU A 105 -11.67 -8.12 23.99
N ASP A 106 -10.97 -9.24 23.77
CA ASP A 106 -9.62 -9.47 24.29
C ASP A 106 -8.59 -8.58 23.58
N LEU A 107 -8.74 -8.37 22.27
CA LEU A 107 -7.92 -7.43 21.51
C LEU A 107 -8.14 -5.98 21.96
N VAL A 108 -9.39 -5.52 22.05
CA VAL A 108 -9.74 -4.15 22.48
C VAL A 108 -9.27 -3.89 23.92
N LYS A 109 -9.44 -4.85 24.83
CA LYS A 109 -8.88 -4.77 26.18
C LYS A 109 -7.37 -4.59 26.15
N GLY A 110 -6.64 -5.46 25.43
CA GLY A 110 -5.19 -5.38 25.34
C GLY A 110 -4.67 -4.10 24.68
N LEU A 111 -5.40 -3.54 23.72
CA LEU A 111 -5.10 -2.26 23.10
C LEU A 111 -5.28 -1.10 24.09
N ARG A 112 -6.37 -1.08 24.86
CA ARG A 112 -6.64 -0.07 25.89
C ARG A 112 -5.63 -0.10 27.04
N GLU A 113 -5.21 -1.30 27.48
CA GLU A 113 -4.11 -1.48 28.45
C GLU A 113 -2.79 -0.86 27.97
N ARG A 114 -2.61 -0.72 26.65
CA ARG A 114 -1.42 -0.15 25.99
C ARG A 114 -1.65 1.29 25.51
N GLY A 115 -2.69 1.96 26.03
CA GLY A 115 -2.96 3.38 25.81
C GLY A 115 -3.68 3.72 24.51
N VAL A 116 -4.12 2.73 23.72
CA VAL A 116 -4.88 2.98 22.48
C VAL A 116 -6.31 3.40 22.82
N PRO A 117 -6.81 4.57 22.36
CA PRO A 117 -8.14 5.06 22.67
C PRO A 117 -9.19 4.41 21.76
N VAL A 118 -9.37 3.10 21.88
CA VAL A 118 -10.30 2.30 21.07
C VAL A 118 -11.37 1.65 21.96
N SER A 119 -12.61 1.64 21.48
CA SER A 119 -13.75 0.97 22.09
C SER A 119 -14.03 -0.39 21.44
N TYR A 120 -14.97 -1.15 22.00
CA TYR A 120 -15.44 -2.39 21.38
C TYR A 120 -16.34 -2.09 20.17
N GLU A 121 -17.09 -0.99 20.27
CA GLU A 121 -17.96 -0.43 19.26
C GLU A 121 -17.18 -0.03 18.00
N ASP A 122 -15.95 0.50 18.14
CA ASP A 122 -15.06 0.80 17.00
C ASP A 122 -14.67 -0.44 16.19
N PHE A 123 -14.52 -1.60 16.85
CA PHE A 123 -14.28 -2.88 16.18
C PHE A 123 -15.57 -3.46 15.60
N LYS A 124 -16.64 -3.51 16.40
CA LYS A 124 -17.92 -4.10 16.03
C LYS A 124 -18.58 -3.42 14.84
N GLU A 125 -18.50 -2.09 14.77
CA GLU A 125 -19.08 -1.29 13.68
C GLU A 125 -18.14 -1.19 12.46
N PHE A 126 -16.97 -1.83 12.48
CA PHE A 126 -16.07 -1.85 11.33
C PHE A 126 -16.57 -2.79 10.23
N HIS A 127 -16.69 -2.23 9.02
CA HIS A 127 -16.81 -2.97 7.77
C HIS A 127 -15.97 -2.31 6.66
N GLY A 128 -15.51 -3.10 5.71
CA GLY A 128 -14.91 -2.63 4.47
C GLY A 128 -15.93 -1.98 3.54
N GLU A 129 -15.46 -1.05 2.71
CA GLU A 129 -16.30 -0.37 1.72
C GLU A 129 -16.00 -0.92 0.32
N LYS A 130 -17.01 -1.47 -0.38
CA LYS A 130 -16.91 -1.76 -1.81
C LYS A 130 -16.94 -0.45 -2.58
N VAL A 131 -15.85 -0.13 -3.27
CA VAL A 131 -15.68 1.13 -4.01
C VAL A 131 -15.65 0.92 -5.52
N THR A 132 -16.11 1.90 -6.27
CA THR A 132 -15.85 1.99 -7.73
C THR A 132 -14.43 2.52 -7.94
N PRO A 133 -13.57 1.84 -8.73
CA PRO A 133 -12.27 2.38 -9.08
C PRO A 133 -12.36 3.73 -9.80
N LEU A 134 -11.30 4.53 -9.69
CA LEU A 134 -11.10 5.65 -10.60
C LEU A 134 -10.86 5.13 -12.02
N LYS A 135 -11.15 5.93 -13.05
CA LYS A 135 -10.84 5.60 -14.45
C LYS A 135 -10.09 6.77 -15.11
N SER A 136 -9.03 6.46 -15.83
CA SER A 136 -8.30 7.37 -16.72
C SER A 136 -7.90 6.62 -18.00
N THR A 137 -7.15 7.28 -18.87
CA THR A 137 -6.56 6.72 -20.09
C THR A 137 -5.09 7.11 -20.19
N TYR A 138 -4.28 6.27 -20.83
CA TYR A 138 -2.88 6.57 -21.18
C TYR A 138 -2.48 5.71 -22.37
N LYS A 139 -2.04 6.32 -23.48
CA LYS A 139 -1.52 5.63 -24.69
C LYS A 139 -2.34 4.43 -25.19
N GLY A 140 -3.66 4.53 -25.10
CA GLY A 140 -4.61 3.49 -25.56
C GLY A 140 -5.04 2.48 -24.49
N TYR A 141 -4.40 2.44 -23.32
CA TYR A 141 -4.89 1.69 -22.17
C TYR A 141 -5.96 2.50 -21.44
N THR A 142 -7.00 1.81 -20.97
CA THR A 142 -7.76 2.29 -19.81
C THR A 142 -6.96 2.00 -18.56
N LEU A 143 -6.87 2.99 -17.66
CA LEU A 143 -6.24 2.84 -16.35
C LEU A 143 -7.31 2.89 -15.25
N TYR A 144 -7.16 2.05 -14.22
CA TYR A 144 -7.92 2.10 -12.98
C TYR A 144 -7.01 2.07 -11.76
N GLU A 145 -7.40 2.82 -10.73
CA GLU A 145 -6.71 2.91 -9.44
C GLU A 145 -7.74 3.10 -8.32
N LEU A 146 -7.32 2.91 -7.06
CA LEU A 146 -8.21 3.07 -5.92
C LEU A 146 -8.59 4.54 -5.70
N PRO A 147 -9.87 4.84 -5.39
CA PRO A 147 -10.32 6.21 -5.11
C PRO A 147 -9.81 6.73 -3.76
N PRO A 148 -9.93 8.05 -3.50
CA PRO A 148 -9.69 8.63 -2.18
C PRO A 148 -10.45 7.87 -1.08
N ASN A 149 -9.86 7.59 0.09
CA ASN A 149 -8.62 8.11 0.65
C ASN A 149 -7.31 7.48 0.12
N SER A 150 -7.33 6.62 -0.90
CA SER A 150 -6.10 6.15 -1.55
C SER A 150 -5.38 7.27 -2.32
N GLN A 151 -4.05 7.16 -2.39
CA GLN A 151 -3.20 7.93 -3.31
C GLN A 151 -3.26 7.48 -4.78
N GLY A 152 -4.10 6.50 -5.14
CA GLY A 152 -4.24 6.03 -6.53
C GLY A 152 -4.61 7.14 -7.53
N LEU A 153 -5.31 8.18 -7.08
CA LEU A 153 -5.54 9.42 -7.83
C LEU A 153 -4.24 10.06 -8.34
N THR A 154 -3.19 10.06 -7.51
CA THR A 154 -1.87 10.65 -7.83
C THR A 154 -1.14 9.84 -8.89
N THR A 155 -1.36 8.52 -8.96
CA THR A 155 -0.84 7.69 -10.06
C THR A 155 -1.41 8.15 -11.41
N LEU A 156 -2.73 8.33 -11.47
CA LEU A 156 -3.45 8.73 -12.68
C LEU A 156 -3.15 10.18 -13.09
N GLU A 157 -3.02 11.08 -12.10
CA GLU A 157 -2.64 12.48 -12.31
C GLU A 157 -1.20 12.61 -12.84
N LEU A 158 -0.23 11.88 -12.26
CA LEU A 158 1.16 11.87 -12.73
C LEU A 158 1.29 11.30 -14.15
N LEU A 159 0.63 10.17 -14.44
CA LEU A 159 0.61 9.60 -15.80
C LEU A 159 0.00 10.58 -16.81
N LYS A 160 -1.06 11.29 -16.46
CA LYS A 160 -1.66 12.29 -17.35
C LYS A 160 -0.78 13.54 -17.53
N MET A 161 -0.02 13.94 -16.51
CA MET A 161 1.03 14.96 -16.65
C MET A 161 2.14 14.51 -17.60
N ILE A 162 2.59 13.24 -17.52
CA ILE A 162 3.62 12.66 -18.40
C ILE A 162 3.14 12.64 -19.86
N GLU A 163 1.88 12.27 -20.11
CA GLU A 163 1.28 12.27 -21.45
C GLU A 163 1.11 13.68 -22.03
N LEU A 164 0.65 14.65 -21.23
CA LEU A 164 0.44 16.04 -21.68
C LEU A 164 1.73 16.84 -21.89
N THR A 165 2.86 16.40 -21.31
CA THR A 165 4.18 17.05 -21.48
C THR A 165 5.07 16.35 -22.49
N ASP A 166 4.61 15.23 -23.08
CA ASP A 166 5.36 14.44 -24.07
C ASP A 166 6.74 13.92 -23.60
N ILE A 167 7.02 13.91 -22.29
CA ILE A 167 8.36 13.53 -21.79
C ILE A 167 8.67 12.04 -22.02
N ASN A 168 7.63 11.21 -22.15
CA ASN A 168 7.73 9.81 -22.56
C ASN A 168 8.16 9.62 -24.03
N LYS A 169 8.19 10.69 -24.84
CA LYS A 169 8.79 10.69 -26.19
C LYS A 169 10.27 11.05 -26.19
N MET A 170 10.82 11.50 -25.05
CA MET A 170 12.26 11.73 -24.90
C MET A 170 13.02 10.39 -24.80
N PRO A 171 14.33 10.31 -25.06
CA PRO A 171 15.07 9.06 -24.88
C PRO A 171 15.03 8.57 -23.42
N TYR A 172 14.84 7.27 -23.19
CA TYR A 172 14.74 6.67 -21.84
C TYR A 172 15.83 7.13 -20.85
N ASN A 173 17.09 7.22 -21.33
CA ASN A 173 18.26 7.62 -20.53
C ASN A 173 18.48 9.16 -20.43
N ASP A 174 17.57 9.97 -20.95
CA ASP A 174 17.77 11.43 -21.03
C ASP A 174 17.65 12.11 -19.65
N ILE A 175 18.61 12.98 -19.35
CA ILE A 175 18.68 13.69 -18.05
C ILE A 175 17.58 14.77 -17.95
N GLY A 176 17.18 15.38 -19.07
CA GLY A 176 16.02 16.27 -19.15
C GLY A 176 14.73 15.53 -18.81
N ARG A 177 14.51 14.33 -19.38
CA ARG A 177 13.36 13.47 -19.04
C ARG A 177 13.29 13.18 -17.54
N ILE A 178 14.39 12.71 -16.97
CA ILE A 178 14.50 12.37 -15.54
C ILE A 178 14.20 13.60 -14.67
N ASN A 179 14.76 14.76 -15.03
CA ASN A 179 14.47 16.01 -14.33
C ASN A 179 12.99 16.43 -14.45
N GLU A 180 12.36 16.22 -15.60
CA GLU A 180 10.95 16.59 -15.79
C GLU A 180 10.00 15.63 -15.06
N HIS A 181 10.18 14.32 -15.15
CA HIS A 181 9.38 13.36 -14.38
C HIS A 181 9.48 13.62 -12.85
N VAL A 182 10.64 14.09 -12.36
CA VAL A 182 10.83 14.57 -10.98
C VAL A 182 10.00 15.83 -10.68
N ARG A 183 9.93 16.78 -11.62
CA ARG A 183 9.12 18.01 -11.51
C ARG A 183 7.62 17.70 -11.54
N LEU A 184 7.15 16.84 -12.44
CA LEU A 184 5.76 16.39 -12.52
C LEU A 184 5.34 15.64 -11.25
N SER A 185 6.22 14.79 -10.72
CA SER A 185 6.01 14.12 -9.44
C SER A 185 5.86 15.11 -8.28
N ALA A 186 6.57 16.25 -8.29
CA ALA A 186 6.36 17.29 -7.30
C ALA A 186 4.95 17.89 -7.36
N LEU A 187 4.45 18.18 -8.58
CA LEU A 187 3.14 18.76 -8.81
C LEU A 187 2.00 17.82 -8.39
N ALA A 188 2.06 16.54 -8.78
CA ALA A 188 1.05 15.55 -8.40
C ALA A 188 1.04 15.28 -6.89
N TYR A 189 2.21 15.30 -6.23
CA TYR A 189 2.28 15.12 -4.77
C TYR A 189 1.83 16.36 -3.98
N GLU A 190 1.99 17.56 -4.53
CA GLU A 190 1.39 18.78 -3.95
C GLU A 190 -0.14 18.66 -3.91
N ASP A 191 -0.77 18.33 -5.03
CA ASP A 191 -2.23 18.21 -5.10
C ASP A 191 -2.75 16.98 -4.35
N ARG A 192 -2.00 15.87 -4.31
CA ARG A 192 -2.24 14.76 -3.36
C ARG A 192 -2.35 15.27 -1.93
N ASN A 193 -1.33 15.97 -1.44
CA ASN A 193 -1.25 16.42 -0.05
C ASN A 193 -2.28 17.50 0.29
N LYS A 194 -2.80 18.20 -0.72
CA LYS A 194 -3.78 19.30 -0.63
C LYS A 194 -5.23 18.84 -0.77
N TYR A 195 -5.49 17.75 -1.49
CA TYR A 195 -6.84 17.30 -1.87
C TYR A 195 -7.21 15.86 -1.48
N VAL A 196 -6.27 14.93 -1.30
CA VAL A 196 -6.62 13.53 -0.96
C VAL A 196 -6.89 13.36 0.53
N ALA A 197 -8.11 12.97 0.86
CA ALA A 197 -8.59 12.66 2.22
C ALA A 197 -9.75 11.64 2.15
N ASP A 198 -10.35 11.30 3.30
CA ASP A 198 -11.57 10.47 3.35
C ASP A 198 -12.75 11.21 2.70
N PRO A 199 -13.37 10.68 1.62
CA PRO A 199 -14.45 11.34 0.90
C PRO A 199 -15.71 11.54 1.77
N ARG A 200 -15.82 10.81 2.89
CA ARG A 200 -16.89 10.98 3.88
C ARG A 200 -16.75 12.24 4.75
N PHE A 201 -15.59 12.91 4.69
CA PHE A 201 -15.23 14.08 5.50
C PHE A 201 -14.75 15.28 4.66
N ALA A 202 -14.31 15.08 3.42
CA ALA A 202 -13.84 16.14 2.53
C ALA A 202 -14.20 15.84 1.06
N SER A 203 -14.66 16.85 0.33
CA SER A 203 -14.90 16.74 -1.11
C SER A 203 -13.59 16.72 -1.88
N VAL A 204 -13.21 15.56 -2.42
CA VAL A 204 -12.00 15.41 -3.25
C VAL A 204 -12.36 15.66 -4.73
N PRO A 205 -11.81 16.69 -5.39
CA PRO A 205 -12.23 17.09 -6.74
C PRO A 205 -11.57 16.24 -7.85
N VAL A 206 -11.78 14.92 -7.79
CA VAL A 206 -11.20 13.89 -8.69
C VAL A 206 -11.27 14.29 -10.17
N GLU A 207 -12.47 14.65 -10.64
CA GLU A 207 -12.75 14.99 -12.04
C GLU A 207 -11.94 16.21 -12.52
N LYS A 208 -11.73 17.18 -11.61
CA LYS A 208 -10.90 18.36 -11.87
C LYS A 208 -9.43 17.98 -11.94
N LEU A 209 -8.92 17.20 -10.99
CA LEU A 209 -7.50 16.83 -10.92
C LEU A 209 -7.07 15.98 -12.13
N LEU A 210 -7.97 15.16 -12.68
CA LEU A 210 -7.74 14.39 -13.92
C LEU A 210 -8.14 15.14 -15.22
N SER A 211 -8.53 16.42 -15.12
CA SER A 211 -8.88 17.23 -16.29
C SER A 211 -7.65 17.89 -16.93
N GLU A 212 -7.59 17.86 -18.25
CA GLU A 212 -6.46 18.42 -19.03
C GLU A 212 -6.33 19.92 -18.83
N SER A 213 -7.45 20.63 -18.71
CA SER A 213 -7.47 22.07 -18.47
C SER A 213 -6.93 22.44 -17.08
N TYR A 214 -7.14 21.62 -16.05
CA TYR A 214 -6.48 21.83 -14.76
C TYR A 214 -4.97 21.57 -14.84
N ILE A 215 -4.59 20.41 -15.38
CA ILE A 215 -3.18 19.99 -15.46
C ILE A 215 -2.38 20.99 -16.30
N SER A 216 -2.86 21.40 -17.47
CA SER A 216 -2.18 22.35 -18.36
C SER A 216 -1.98 23.72 -17.72
N ASN A 217 -2.95 24.20 -16.94
CA ASN A 217 -2.80 25.44 -16.17
C ASN A 217 -1.73 25.29 -15.07
N LYS A 218 -1.74 24.19 -14.31
CA LYS A 218 -0.75 23.91 -13.25
C LYS A 218 0.68 23.79 -13.81
N LEU A 219 0.85 23.09 -14.93
CA LEU A 219 2.14 22.97 -15.63
C LEU A 219 2.67 24.34 -16.08
N SER A 220 1.79 25.22 -16.56
CA SER A 220 2.13 26.57 -17.03
C SER A 220 2.56 27.51 -15.89
N GLU A 221 2.08 27.30 -14.67
CA GLU A 221 2.34 28.18 -13.51
C GLU A 221 3.71 27.95 -12.87
N TYR A 222 4.29 26.74 -12.92
CA TYR A 222 5.39 26.36 -12.01
C TYR A 222 6.84 26.43 -12.54
N GLY A 223 7.09 26.52 -13.86
CA GLY A 223 8.42 26.85 -14.44
C GLY A 223 9.66 26.19 -13.78
N ILE A 224 9.71 24.85 -13.73
CA ILE A 224 9.91 24.11 -12.46
C ILE A 224 11.38 23.80 -12.04
N GLU A 225 11.62 23.60 -10.73
CA GLU A 225 12.80 22.93 -10.09
C GLU A 225 12.42 22.37 -8.66
N VAL A 226 13.13 21.36 -8.06
CA VAL A 226 13.12 20.84 -6.62
C VAL A 226 12.60 19.36 -6.35
N LYS A 227 13.04 18.60 -5.27
CA LYS A 227 13.57 17.17 -5.38
C LYS A 227 13.57 15.92 -4.29
N VAL A 228 13.56 15.89 -2.90
CA VAL A 228 13.83 14.80 -1.78
C VAL A 228 12.89 14.65 -0.51
N SER A 229 12.83 13.43 0.10
CA SER A 229 12.28 12.95 1.41
C SER A 229 10.81 12.47 1.49
N SER A 230 10.46 11.18 1.37
CA SER A 230 11.01 10.03 2.17
C SER A 230 10.52 8.63 1.69
N HIS A 231 10.91 7.53 2.36
CA HIS A 231 10.62 6.13 1.97
C HIS A 231 9.49 5.48 2.80
N GLY A 232 8.86 4.41 2.28
CA GLY A 232 8.03 3.45 3.02
C GLY A 232 8.16 2.00 2.51
N ASP A 233 7.59 1.02 3.22
CA ASP A 233 7.68 -0.42 2.90
C ASP A 233 6.32 -1.11 3.13
N THR A 234 5.95 -2.12 2.33
CA THR A 234 4.64 -2.81 2.34
C THR A 234 4.62 -4.05 1.44
N THR A 235 3.85 -5.09 1.77
CA THR A 235 3.63 -6.27 0.91
C THR A 235 2.52 -6.05 -0.15
N PHE A 236 2.79 -6.48 -1.38
CA PHE A 236 1.85 -6.64 -2.49
C PHE A 236 2.02 -8.04 -3.09
N PHE A 237 0.95 -8.61 -3.65
CA PHE A 237 1.02 -9.79 -4.51
C PHE A 237 -0.13 -9.80 -5.53
N THR A 238 0.10 -10.47 -6.67
CA THR A 238 -0.93 -10.82 -7.65
C THR A 238 -1.23 -12.32 -7.58
N VAL A 239 -2.46 -12.70 -7.94
CA VAL A 239 -2.90 -14.09 -8.14
C VAL A 239 -3.71 -14.15 -9.43
N THR A 240 -3.50 -15.19 -10.23
CA THR A 240 -4.43 -15.62 -11.28
C THR A 240 -4.63 -17.13 -11.21
N ASP A 241 -5.80 -17.61 -11.60
CA ASP A 241 -6.12 -19.03 -11.81
C ASP A 241 -6.36 -19.38 -13.30
N GLY A 242 -6.36 -18.38 -14.19
CA GLY A 242 -6.71 -18.50 -15.60
C GLY A 242 -8.06 -17.86 -15.97
N GLU A 243 -8.97 -17.69 -15.01
CA GLU A 243 -10.31 -17.10 -15.19
C GLU A 243 -10.49 -15.80 -14.36
N ASN A 244 -9.81 -15.71 -13.23
CA ASN A 244 -9.89 -14.63 -12.25
C ASN A 244 -8.51 -14.01 -12.00
N GLU A 245 -8.47 -12.70 -11.78
CA GLU A 245 -7.24 -11.95 -11.44
C GLU A 245 -7.44 -11.14 -10.17
N VAL A 246 -6.46 -11.17 -9.25
CA VAL A 246 -6.52 -10.44 -7.98
C VAL A 246 -5.19 -9.74 -7.71
N GLY A 247 -5.19 -8.41 -7.73
CA GLY A 247 -4.12 -7.60 -7.12
C GLY A 247 -4.42 -7.32 -5.64
N PHE A 248 -3.64 -7.89 -4.73
CA PHE A 248 -3.90 -7.81 -3.28
C PHE A 248 -2.79 -7.08 -2.53
N ILE A 249 -3.15 -6.20 -1.60
CA ILE A 249 -2.21 -5.28 -0.95
C ILE A 249 -2.56 -5.06 0.53
N GLN A 250 -1.59 -5.26 1.43
CA GLN A 250 -1.82 -5.20 2.88
C GLN A 250 -0.61 -4.62 3.63
N SER A 251 -0.85 -3.81 4.67
CA SER A 251 0.21 -3.01 5.30
C SER A 251 -0.08 -2.66 6.75
N LEU A 252 0.91 -2.81 7.63
CA LEU A 252 0.93 -2.20 8.97
C LEU A 252 1.34 -0.71 8.95
N PHE A 253 1.59 -0.15 7.77
CA PHE A 253 2.22 1.13 7.43
C PHE A 253 3.74 1.17 7.63
N TYR A 254 4.25 1.01 8.85
CA TYR A 254 5.69 0.80 9.11
C TYR A 254 6.01 -0.66 9.49
N PRO A 255 7.29 -1.09 9.47
CA PRO A 255 7.70 -2.39 10.02
C PRO A 255 7.26 -2.54 11.48
N PHE A 256 6.45 -3.59 11.76
CA PHE A 256 5.73 -3.81 13.02
C PHE A 256 4.72 -2.71 13.42
N GLY A 257 4.32 -1.82 12.50
CA GLY A 257 3.30 -0.79 12.70
C GLY A 257 3.58 0.15 13.86
N SER A 258 2.73 0.15 14.89
CA SER A 258 2.95 0.95 16.11
C SER A 258 3.96 0.30 17.06
N GLY A 259 4.30 -0.98 16.86
CA GLY A 259 5.09 -1.76 17.81
C GLY A 259 4.31 -2.21 19.04
N ILE A 260 3.01 -1.94 19.09
CA ILE A 260 2.06 -2.51 20.06
C ILE A 260 1.71 -3.92 19.59
N VAL A 261 1.85 -4.90 20.49
CA VAL A 261 1.52 -6.30 20.24
C VAL A 261 0.48 -6.76 21.25
N VAL A 262 -0.61 -7.35 20.77
CA VAL A 262 -1.69 -7.93 21.59
C VAL A 262 -2.01 -9.31 21.04
N GLU A 263 -2.06 -10.33 21.90
CA GLU A 263 -2.23 -11.74 21.48
C GLU A 263 -1.28 -12.19 20.37
N GLU A 264 -0.01 -11.75 20.45
CA GLU A 264 1.06 -11.94 19.45
C GLU A 264 0.85 -11.25 18.09
N ILE A 265 -0.26 -10.52 17.90
CA ILE A 265 -0.55 -9.74 16.70
C ILE A 265 0.06 -8.34 16.82
N PRO A 266 0.98 -7.93 15.92
CA PRO A 266 1.47 -6.55 15.85
C PRO A 266 0.45 -5.63 15.17
N PHE A 267 0.13 -4.51 15.82
CA PHE A 267 -0.87 -3.56 15.32
C PHE A 267 -0.27 -2.48 14.42
N ASN A 268 -1.06 -2.02 13.44
CA ASN A 268 -0.67 -0.99 12.49
C ASN A 268 -0.40 0.36 13.17
N ASN A 269 0.30 1.27 12.48
CA ASN A 269 0.36 2.69 12.83
C ASN A 269 -0.28 3.59 11.76
N ARG A 270 -1.33 3.10 11.09
CA ARG A 270 -1.92 3.77 9.90
C ARG A 270 -2.41 5.20 10.19
N GLY A 271 -2.82 5.49 11.42
CA GLY A 271 -3.20 6.83 11.88
C GLY A 271 -2.09 7.89 11.77
N ALA A 272 -0.82 7.47 11.67
CA ALA A 272 0.29 8.38 11.36
C ALA A 272 0.24 8.94 9.92
N GLY A 273 -0.69 8.49 9.07
CA GLY A 273 -1.02 9.10 7.77
C GLY A 273 -1.98 10.30 7.87
N PHE A 274 -2.48 10.66 9.05
CA PHE A 274 -3.17 11.93 9.25
C PHE A 274 -2.18 13.10 9.24
N THR A 275 -2.61 14.25 8.71
CA THR A 275 -1.83 15.49 8.59
C THR A 275 -2.59 16.66 9.21
N GLU A 276 -2.27 17.90 8.84
CA GLU A 276 -3.16 19.04 9.07
C GLU A 276 -4.19 19.18 7.93
N GLY A 277 -5.03 20.22 7.99
CA GLY A 277 -5.99 20.56 6.93
C GLY A 277 -7.11 19.53 6.76
N ILE A 278 -7.45 19.21 5.51
CA ILE A 278 -8.56 18.28 5.18
C ILE A 278 -8.30 16.84 5.63
N ASN A 279 -7.04 16.46 5.82
CA ASN A 279 -6.62 15.12 6.29
C ASN A 279 -6.21 15.14 7.78
N LYS A 280 -6.76 16.10 8.56
CA LYS A 280 -6.71 16.07 10.04
C LYS A 280 -7.45 14.84 10.62
N PRO A 281 -7.05 14.33 11.80
CA PRO A 281 -7.74 13.23 12.47
C PRO A 281 -9.12 13.66 12.99
N GLU A 282 -10.14 12.83 12.74
CA GLU A 282 -11.52 13.01 13.24
C GLU A 282 -12.11 11.62 13.57
N PRO A 283 -13.11 11.50 14.48
CA PRO A 283 -13.70 10.21 14.83
C PRO A 283 -14.20 9.44 13.60
N ARG A 284 -13.87 8.14 13.51
CA ARG A 284 -14.20 7.22 12.40
C ARG A 284 -13.72 7.60 10.99
N LYS A 285 -13.01 8.73 10.84
CA LYS A 285 -12.32 9.11 9.61
C LYS A 285 -11.13 8.20 9.33
N ARG A 286 -10.79 8.03 8.05
CA ARG A 286 -9.59 7.32 7.60
C ARG A 286 -8.49 8.33 7.22
N PRO A 287 -7.22 8.08 7.58
CA PRO A 287 -6.09 8.87 7.09
C PRO A 287 -5.84 8.60 5.60
N LEU A 288 -5.14 9.53 4.93
CA LEU A 288 -4.59 9.29 3.58
C LEU A 288 -3.87 7.93 3.51
N HIS A 289 -4.24 7.13 2.52
CA HIS A 289 -3.83 5.73 2.44
C HIS A 289 -2.83 5.49 1.32
N THR A 290 -1.63 5.05 1.70
CA THR A 290 -0.56 4.66 0.77
C THR A 290 -0.78 3.27 0.14
N LEU A 291 -2.02 2.75 0.13
CA LEU A 291 -2.37 1.50 -0.56
C LEU A 291 -3.09 1.83 -1.87
N SER A 292 -2.43 1.50 -2.98
CA SER A 292 -2.84 1.77 -4.36
C SER A 292 -2.43 0.57 -5.23
N VAL A 293 -3.16 0.29 -6.31
CA VAL A 293 -2.91 -0.79 -7.26
C VAL A 293 -3.37 -0.29 -8.63
N LEU A 294 -2.46 -0.26 -9.60
CA LEU A 294 -2.76 0.19 -10.95
C LEU A 294 -3.15 -1.01 -11.82
N LEU A 295 -4.40 -1.02 -12.28
CA LEU A 295 -4.87 -1.89 -13.35
C LEU A 295 -4.81 -1.13 -14.67
N ALA A 296 -4.15 -1.68 -15.69
CA ALA A 296 -4.16 -1.14 -17.05
C ALA A 296 -4.66 -2.20 -18.03
N GLU A 297 -5.62 -1.88 -18.88
CA GLU A 297 -6.20 -2.82 -19.85
C GLU A 297 -6.39 -2.17 -21.23
N ASN A 298 -6.23 -2.96 -22.29
CA ASN A 298 -6.61 -2.63 -23.65
C ASN A 298 -7.22 -3.87 -24.35
N ASP A 299 -7.57 -3.78 -25.63
CA ASP A 299 -8.24 -4.86 -26.38
C ASP A 299 -7.41 -6.17 -26.46
N ASN A 300 -6.10 -6.13 -26.21
CA ASN A 300 -5.17 -7.26 -26.38
C ASN A 300 -4.64 -7.85 -25.06
N GLU A 301 -4.54 -7.04 -24.00
CA GLU A 301 -3.86 -7.43 -22.75
C GLU A 301 -4.40 -6.69 -21.51
N ARG A 302 -4.05 -7.24 -20.35
CA ARG A 302 -4.25 -6.61 -19.04
C ARG A 302 -2.99 -6.72 -18.17
N LEU A 303 -2.70 -5.65 -17.44
CA LEU A 303 -1.57 -5.48 -16.54
C LEU A 303 -2.06 -5.13 -15.14
N ILE A 304 -1.60 -5.86 -14.11
CA ILE A 304 -1.79 -5.46 -12.71
C ILE A 304 -0.44 -5.07 -12.10
N ILE A 305 -0.23 -3.75 -11.97
CA ILE A 305 0.98 -3.13 -11.45
C ILE A 305 0.78 -2.78 -9.97
N GLY A 306 1.64 -3.33 -9.12
CA GLY A 306 1.70 -3.01 -7.70
C GLY A 306 3.06 -3.35 -7.10
N CYS A 307 3.44 -2.67 -6.02
CA CYS A 307 4.80 -2.73 -5.50
C CYS A 307 4.86 -2.43 -3.99
N ALA A 308 5.96 -2.76 -3.32
CA ALA A 308 6.32 -2.13 -2.04
C ALA A 308 6.63 -0.63 -2.25
N GLY A 309 6.58 0.21 -1.20
CA GLY A 309 7.09 1.59 -1.30
C GLY A 309 6.35 2.68 -0.51
N GLY A 310 5.15 2.42 -0.01
CA GLY A 310 4.37 3.46 0.69
C GLY A 310 4.08 4.67 -0.21
N ASP A 311 4.53 5.86 0.17
CA ASP A 311 4.40 7.09 -0.62
C ASP A 311 5.02 7.02 -2.03
N LEU A 312 5.96 6.10 -2.29
CA LEU A 312 6.64 6.00 -3.59
C LEU A 312 5.77 5.47 -4.74
N ARG A 313 4.61 4.87 -4.41
CA ARG A 313 3.84 4.04 -5.36
C ARG A 313 3.33 4.77 -6.61
N PRO A 314 2.78 6.00 -6.55
CA PRO A 314 2.39 6.73 -7.75
C PRO A 314 3.52 6.86 -8.78
N GLN A 315 4.76 7.08 -8.33
CA GLN A 315 5.95 7.14 -9.19
C GLN A 315 6.35 5.76 -9.71
N ILE A 316 6.41 4.73 -8.86
CA ILE A 316 6.76 3.37 -9.31
C ILE A 316 5.71 2.84 -10.31
N HIS A 317 4.43 3.11 -10.09
CA HIS A 317 3.35 2.72 -10.99
C HIS A 317 3.43 3.47 -12.32
N ALA A 318 3.78 4.77 -12.29
CA ALA A 318 3.97 5.59 -13.49
C ALA A 318 5.20 5.15 -14.29
N GLU A 319 6.37 5.01 -13.65
CA GLU A 319 7.62 4.55 -14.29
C GLU A 319 7.46 3.17 -14.93
N VAL A 320 6.94 2.17 -14.20
CA VAL A 320 6.79 0.81 -14.75
C VAL A 320 5.83 0.78 -15.95
N LEU A 321 4.76 1.58 -15.93
CA LEU A 321 3.87 1.71 -17.08
C LEU A 321 4.55 2.46 -18.25
N GLU A 322 5.26 3.57 -18.01
CA GLU A 322 6.02 4.30 -19.02
C GLU A 322 7.08 3.40 -19.70
N TYR A 323 7.79 2.59 -18.91
CA TYR A 323 8.86 1.70 -19.37
C TYR A 323 8.33 0.57 -20.27
N TYR A 324 7.19 -0.03 -19.91
CA TYR A 324 6.52 -1.02 -20.76
C TYR A 324 5.84 -0.37 -21.99
N VAL A 325 5.00 0.65 -21.76
CA VAL A 325 4.07 1.17 -22.77
C VAL A 325 4.75 2.10 -23.78
N ASP A 326 5.66 2.97 -23.36
CA ASP A 326 6.30 3.94 -24.26
C ASP A 326 7.68 3.48 -24.74
N TYR A 327 8.51 2.94 -23.84
CA TYR A 327 9.85 2.46 -24.23
C TYR A 327 9.89 1.05 -24.80
N LYS A 328 8.76 0.32 -24.77
CA LYS A 328 8.63 -1.04 -25.31
C LYS A 328 9.65 -2.02 -24.72
N MET A 329 9.96 -1.84 -23.45
CA MET A 329 10.70 -2.82 -22.66
C MET A 329 9.82 -4.05 -22.41
N GLU A 330 10.42 -5.24 -22.42
CA GLU A 330 9.75 -6.44 -21.90
C GLU A 330 9.39 -6.24 -20.42
N ILE A 331 8.37 -6.94 -19.90
CA ILE A 331 7.83 -6.63 -18.57
C ILE A 331 8.85 -6.80 -17.43
N ASP A 332 9.81 -7.72 -17.57
CA ASP A 332 10.89 -7.92 -16.61
C ASP A 332 11.98 -6.85 -16.74
N GLU A 333 12.32 -6.41 -17.96
CA GLU A 333 13.16 -5.23 -18.18
C GLU A 333 12.51 -3.96 -17.57
N ALA A 334 11.21 -3.74 -17.81
CA ALA A 334 10.47 -2.60 -17.25
C ALA A 334 10.42 -2.62 -15.70
N VAL A 335 10.39 -3.81 -15.08
CA VAL A 335 10.39 -4.00 -13.62
C VAL A 335 11.79 -3.85 -13.01
N TYR A 336 12.85 -4.31 -13.70
CA TYR A 336 14.24 -4.22 -13.25
C TYR A 336 14.97 -2.94 -13.73
N ALA A 337 14.30 -2.12 -14.55
CA ALA A 337 14.74 -0.80 -14.95
C ALA A 337 15.12 0.07 -13.72
N PRO A 338 16.30 0.70 -13.70
CA PRO A 338 16.70 1.57 -12.59
C PRO A 338 15.76 2.78 -12.47
N ARG A 339 15.09 2.91 -11.32
CA ARG A 339 14.10 3.97 -11.07
C ARG A 339 14.67 5.18 -10.36
N PHE A 340 13.92 6.29 -10.40
CA PHE A 340 14.26 7.52 -9.69
C PHE A 340 13.03 8.17 -9.04
N MET A 341 13.14 8.52 -7.76
CA MET A 341 12.03 9.09 -7.00
C MET A 341 12.31 10.56 -6.69
N TYR A 342 11.40 11.44 -7.14
CA TYR A 342 11.12 12.69 -6.44
C TYR A 342 10.56 12.38 -5.07
N LEU A 343 10.87 13.25 -4.11
CA LEU A 343 10.37 13.09 -2.76
C LEU A 343 10.19 14.41 -1.94
N GLY A 344 10.56 15.63 -2.43
CA GLY A 344 10.57 16.91 -1.65
C GLY A 344 11.67 17.96 -2.05
N ASN A 345 12.89 18.08 -1.43
CA ASN A 345 14.06 18.93 -1.90
C ASN A 345 15.40 18.48 -2.68
N LYS A 346 15.92 17.22 -2.75
CA LYS A 346 17.03 16.58 -3.59
C LYS A 346 16.91 15.00 -3.97
N VAL A 347 16.67 14.58 -5.22
CA VAL A 347 16.22 13.21 -5.70
C VAL A 347 16.99 11.97 -5.18
N ILE A 348 16.35 10.79 -5.16
CA ILE A 348 17.04 9.47 -5.12
C ILE A 348 16.93 8.73 -6.46
N ALA A 349 17.93 7.89 -6.78
CA ALA A 349 17.90 7.00 -7.93
C ALA A 349 18.59 5.67 -7.59
N GLU A 350 18.13 4.58 -8.18
CA GLU A 350 18.81 3.29 -8.13
C GLU A 350 20.10 3.33 -8.95
N LYS A 351 21.14 2.61 -8.51
CA LYS A 351 22.32 2.40 -9.36
C LYS A 351 21.96 1.39 -10.44
N ARG A 352 22.47 1.60 -11.67
CA ARG A 352 22.64 0.51 -12.66
C ARG A 352 23.54 -0.58 -12.06
N ASP A 353 22.92 -1.60 -11.49
CA ASP A 353 23.56 -2.83 -11.02
C ASP A 353 22.74 -4.01 -11.57
N ILE A 354 23.19 -4.55 -12.71
CA ILE A 354 22.52 -5.60 -13.52
C ILE A 354 22.41 -6.94 -12.75
N SER A 355 22.84 -6.99 -11.48
CA SER A 355 22.98 -8.21 -10.69
C SER A 355 21.97 -8.40 -9.55
N LYS A 356 21.07 -7.44 -9.24
CA LYS A 356 20.23 -7.50 -8.03
C LYS A 356 18.78 -7.08 -8.23
N SER A 357 17.94 -8.09 -8.47
CA SER A 357 16.48 -8.02 -8.42
C SER A 357 15.96 -7.50 -7.07
N SER A 358 15.30 -6.33 -7.07
CA SER A 358 14.32 -6.00 -6.03
C SER A 358 13.00 -6.70 -6.36
N MET A 359 12.31 -7.27 -5.36
CA MET A 359 11.12 -8.09 -5.61
C MET A 359 9.88 -7.23 -5.88
N ILE A 360 9.39 -7.31 -7.12
CA ILE A 360 8.06 -6.89 -7.56
C ILE A 360 7.35 -8.13 -8.12
N LEU A 361 6.02 -8.19 -7.99
CA LEU A 361 5.19 -9.29 -8.47
C LEU A 361 4.16 -8.73 -9.46
N ILE A 362 4.29 -9.06 -10.75
CA ILE A 362 3.34 -8.70 -11.80
C ILE A 362 2.86 -9.98 -12.48
N THR A 363 1.60 -10.00 -12.86
CA THR A 363 1.00 -11.03 -13.73
C THR A 363 0.71 -10.39 -15.08
N LEU A 364 1.14 -11.03 -16.17
CA LEU A 364 0.68 -10.76 -17.53
C LEU A 364 -0.37 -11.81 -17.90
N MET A 365 -1.44 -11.40 -18.58
CA MET A 365 -2.37 -12.33 -19.24
C MET A 365 -2.66 -11.85 -20.67
N PRO A 366 -2.47 -12.71 -21.70
CA PRO A 366 -2.96 -12.45 -23.04
C PRO A 366 -4.48 -12.70 -23.10
N ASN A 367 -5.22 -11.86 -23.82
CA ASN A 367 -6.63 -12.11 -24.08
C ASN A 367 -6.80 -13.36 -24.98
N ILE A 368 -7.86 -14.15 -24.73
CA ILE A 368 -8.24 -15.37 -25.47
C ILE A 368 -9.54 -15.12 -26.25
#